data_AF-A0A822D9G1-F1
#
_entry.id   AF-A0A822D9G1-F1
#
_cell.length_a   1.000
_cell.length_b   1.000
_cell.length_c   1.000
_cell.angle_alpha   90.00
_cell.angle_beta   90.00
_cell.angle_gamma   90.00
#
_symmetry.space_group_name_H-M   'P 1'
#
loop_
_entity.id
_entity.type
_entity.pdbx_description
1 polymer ?
#
loop_
_entity_poly.entity_id
_entity_poly.type
_entity_poly.pdbx_seq_one_letter_code
_entity_poly.pdbx_strand_id
1 'polypeptide(L)' 'YIIGDFVYVKRLGLNYKLASKYNGPYQIIQQLNESIYRLQDPNELNEIFNVHTGRLRRCY' A
#
# COMPACT_ATOMS: atom_id res chain seq x y z
N TYR A 1 -7.91 -3.88 -7.35
CA TYR A 1 -8.35 -3.21 -6.11
C TYR A 1 -9.30 -2.09 -6.48
N ILE A 2 -10.15 -1.59 -5.57
CA ILE A 2 -11.12 -0.53 -5.90
C ILE A 2 -10.57 0.81 -5.40
N ILE A 3 -10.84 1.90 -6.12
CA ILE A 3 -10.50 3.25 -5.67
C ILE A 3 -11.30 3.55 -4.39
N GLY A 4 -10.62 4.01 -3.35
CA GLY A 4 -11.18 4.21 -2.00
C GLY A 4 -11.01 3.01 -1.05
N ASP A 5 -10.51 1.87 -1.54
CA ASP A 5 -10.20 0.70 -0.72
C ASP A 5 -8.91 0.94 0.10
N PHE A 6 -8.83 0.34 1.29
CA PHE A 6 -7.66 0.44 2.17
C PHE A 6 -6.79 -0.82 2.05
N VAL A 7 -5.50 -0.63 1.82
CA VAL A 7 -4.54 -1.71 1.57
C VAL A 7 -3.26 -1.53 2.37
N TYR A 8 -2.68 -2.65 2.78
CA TYR A 8 -1.36 -2.72 3.38
C TYR A 8 -0.28 -2.92 2.33
N VAL A 9 0.87 -2.27 2.50
CA VAL A 9 2.01 -2.39 1.58
C VAL A 9 3.09 -3.25 2.21
N LYS A 10 3.55 -4.29 1.51
CA LYS A 10 4.64 -5.16 1.97
C LYS A 10 5.97 -4.41 2.06
N ARG A 11 6.64 -4.48 3.21
CA ARG A 11 8.00 -3.95 3.40
C ARG A 11 9.01 -4.72 2.56
N LEU A 12 9.99 -4.00 2.04
CA LEU A 12 11.15 -4.56 1.35
C LEU A 12 12.35 -4.62 2.31
N GLY A 13 13.11 -5.71 2.26
CA GLY A 13 14.41 -5.81 2.94
C GLY A 13 14.39 -5.99 4.45
N LEU A 14 13.24 -5.86 5.13
CA LEU A 14 13.16 -6.13 6.57
C LEU A 14 12.83 -7.60 6.86
N ASN A 15 13.89 -8.39 7.10
CA ASN A 15 13.83 -9.80 7.49
C ASN A 15 14.10 -10.00 8.99
N TYR A 16 13.60 -9.11 9.86
CA TYR A 16 13.68 -9.33 11.30
C TYR A 16 12.52 -10.22 11.76
N LYS A 17 12.81 -11.18 12.65
CA LYS A 17 11.90 -12.29 13.01
C LYS A 17 10.56 -11.83 13.62
N LEU A 18 10.52 -10.60 14.15
CA LEU A 18 9.36 -9.98 14.82
C LEU A 18 8.86 -8.72 14.07
N ALA A 19 9.17 -8.63 12.78
CA ALA A 19 8.74 -7.52 11.94
C ALA A 19 7.28 -7.52 11.58
N SER A 20 6.67 -6.34 11.67
CA SER A 20 5.54 -6.03 10.81
C SER A 20 5.99 -6.13 9.35
N LYS A 21 5.53 -7.17 8.66
CA LYS A 21 5.82 -7.41 7.23
C LYS A 21 5.18 -6.36 6.32
N TYR A 22 4.26 -5.57 6.86
CA TYR A 22 3.48 -4.60 6.13
C TYR A 22 3.51 -3.23 6.82
N ASN A 23 3.42 -2.18 6.01
CA ASN A 23 3.15 -0.82 6.45
C ASN A 23 1.67 -0.54 6.28
N GLY A 24 1.14 0.24 7.23
CA GLY A 24 -0.01 1.15 7.14
C GLY A 24 -1.23 0.74 6.32
N PRO A 25 -2.45 1.02 6.77
CA PRO A 25 -3.55 1.06 5.83
C PRO A 25 -3.38 2.30 4.96
N TYR A 26 -3.11 2.11 3.67
CA TYR A 26 -3.05 3.16 2.66
C TYR A 26 -4.33 3.17 1.84
N GLN A 27 -4.82 4.35 1.50
CA GLN A 27 -5.99 4.48 0.63
C GLN A 27 -5.56 4.46 -0.84
N ILE A 28 -6.28 3.71 -1.67
CA ILE A 28 -6.08 3.75 -3.11
C ILE A 28 -6.79 4.98 -3.67
N ILE A 29 -6.02 5.93 -4.19
CA ILE A 29 -6.55 7.16 -4.80
C ILE A 29 -6.73 7.05 -6.30
N GLN A 30 -5.87 6.29 -6.98
CA GLN A 30 -5.91 6.17 -8.43
C GLN A 30 -5.29 4.86 -8.89
N GLN A 31 -5.85 4.29 -9.96
CA GLN A 31 -5.19 3.22 -10.71
C GLN A 31 -4.40 3.86 -11.86
N LEU A 32 -3.09 3.72 -11.85
CA LEU A 32 -2.23 4.22 -12.94
C LEU A 32 -2.24 3.23 -14.09
N ASN A 33 -2.00 1.95 -13.80
CA ASN A 33 -2.01 0.84 -14.76
C ASN A 33 -2.77 -0.35 -14.17
N GLU A 34 -3.01 -1.42 -14.95
CA GLU A 34 -3.57 -2.69 -14.46
C GLU A 34 -2.88 -3.22 -13.19
N SER A 35 -1.56 -3.03 -13.13
CA SER A 35 -0.71 -3.55 -12.04
C SER A 35 -0.15 -2.48 -11.10
N ILE A 36 -0.37 -1.19 -11.35
CA ILE A 36 0.22 -0.10 -10.55
C ILE A 36 -0.88 0.81 -10.03
N TYR A 37 -0.91 0.96 -8.71
CA TYR A 37 -1.85 1.84 -8.02
C TYR A 37 -1.10 2.96 -7.31
N ARG A 38 -1.76 4.11 -7.26
CA ARG A 38 -1.32 5.26 -6.49
C ARG A 38 -2.01 5.22 -5.14
N LEU A 39 -1.20 5.29 -4.10
CA LEU A 39 -1.62 5.22 -2.71
C LEU A 39 -1.40 6.56 -2.01
N GLN A 40 -2.23 6.82 -1.02
CA GLN A 40 -2.10 7.94 -0.11
C GLN A 40 -2.13 7.43 1.33
N ASP A 41 -1.24 7.94 2.17
CA ASP A 41 -1.32 7.70 3.61
C ASP A 41 -2.45 8.55 4.23
N PRO A 42 -3.35 7.95 5.03
CA PRO A 42 -4.43 8.69 5.67
C PRO A 42 -3.95 9.60 6.81
N ASN A 43 -2.79 9.34 7.42
CA ASN A 43 -2.23 10.18 8.49
C ASN A 43 -1.33 11.27 7.93
N GLU A 44 -0.50 10.93 6.95
CA GLU A 44 0.40 11.86 6.28
C GLU A 44 -0.10 12.15 4.86
N LEU A 45 -1.03 13.12 4.77
CA LEU A 45 -1.68 13.55 3.53
C LEU A 45 -0.71 13.90 2.37
N ASN A 46 0.58 14.08 2.65
CA ASN A 46 1.59 14.45 1.66
C ASN A 46 2.39 13.27 1.09
N GLU A 47 2.28 12.07 1.66
CA GLU A 47 2.97 10.88 1.14
C GLU A 47 2.10 10.15 0.12
N ILE A 48 2.29 10.53 -1.14
CA ILE A 48 1.70 9.86 -2.31
C ILE A 48 2.77 9.05 -3.02
N PHE A 49 2.53 7.75 -3.19
CA PHE A 49 3.50 6.88 -3.86
C PHE A 49 2.82 5.80 -4.71
N ASN A 50 3.59 5.27 -5.65
CA ASN A 50 3.13 4.30 -6.63
C ASN A 50 3.59 2.90 -6.22
N VAL A 51 2.66 1.95 -6.15
CA VAL A 51 2.93 0.59 -5.71
C VAL A 51 2.40 -0.43 -6.69
N HIS A 52 3.21 -1.45 -6.96
CA HIS A 52 2.82 -2.60 -7.75
C HIS A 52 1.87 -3.52 -6.97
N THR A 53 0.83 -4.02 -7.63
CA THR A 53 -0.21 -4.91 -7.09
C THR A 53 0.34 -6.09 -6.28
N GLY A 54 1.48 -6.67 -6.71
CA GLY A 54 2.13 -7.78 -5.99
C GLY A 54 2.69 -7.44 -4.61
N ARG A 55 2.73 -6.16 -4.23
CA ARG A 55 3.11 -5.70 -2.88
C ARG A 55 1.92 -5.29 -2.02
N LEU A 56 0.72 -5.23 -2.59
CA LEU A 56 -0.50 -4.81 -1.90
C LEU A 56 -1.15 -6.01 -1.22
N ARG A 57 -1.75 -5.78 -0.05
CA ARG A 57 -2.58 -6.76 0.67
C ARG A 57 -3.83 -6.08 1.19
N ARG A 58 -5.00 -6.66 0.92
CA ARG A 58 -6.27 -6.15 1.45
C ARG A 58 -6.34 -6.34 2.97
N CYS A 59 -6.92 -5.37 3.68
CA CYS A 59 -7.49 -5.58 5.00
C CYS A 59 -8.71 -6.51 4.84
N TYR A 60 -8.82 -7.57 5.64
CA TYR A 60 -10.02 -8.41 5.74
C TYR A 60 -10.78 -8.05 7.01
#